data_AF-A0A661TLW1-F1
#
_entry.id   AF-A0A661TLW1-F1
#
_cell.length_a   1.000
_cell.length_b   1.000
_cell.length_c   1.000
_cell.angle_alpha   90.00
_cell.angle_beta   90.00
_cell.angle_gamma   90.00
#
_symmetry.space_group_name_H-M   'P 1'
#
loop_
_entity.id
_entity.type
_entity.pdbx_description
1 polymer ?
#
loop_
_entity_poly.entity_id
_entity_poly.type
_entity_poly.pdbx_seq_one_letter_code
_entity_poly.pdbx_strand_id
1 'polypeptide(L)'
;MSDHHQVKMTTMNYDKDRPKAENPLKVMDLSLRDGHQSLFATRGRTEDMIPVAGLMDEVGFWAVEVWGGATFDTMHRFLNEDPWERIRTLKRYFKKTPLSMLLRGQNLVGYRNYADDVAKAFVERAIENGMDVFRTFDALNDFRNFETVVSVIKKYDKHFQGTICYSLTEPRLGGEVYNVEYYVNKARELEDMGADTICIKDMAGLA
;
A
#
# COMPACT_ATOMS: atom_id res chain seq x y z
N MET A 1 -33.98 10.49 3.18
CA MET A 1 -32.74 9.69 3.28
C MET A 1 -32.41 9.22 1.88
N SER A 2 -31.30 9.67 1.30
CA SER A 2 -30.89 9.22 -0.03
C SER A 2 -30.57 7.72 -0.02
N ASP A 3 -30.88 7.01 -1.10
CA ASP A 3 -30.59 5.58 -1.34
C ASP A 3 -29.12 5.16 -1.09
N HIS A 4 -28.20 6.11 -0.92
CA HIS A 4 -26.76 5.89 -0.73
C HIS A 4 -26.38 5.05 0.50
N HIS A 5 -27.27 4.89 1.48
CA HIS A 5 -26.98 4.13 2.71
C HIS A 5 -27.65 2.75 2.77
N GLN A 6 -28.32 2.31 1.70
CA GLN A 6 -28.94 0.99 1.64
C GLN A 6 -28.06 0.00 0.89
N VAL A 7 -27.74 -1.13 1.53
CA VAL A 7 -27.10 -2.27 0.86
C VAL A 7 -28.10 -2.86 -0.12
N LYS A 8 -27.91 -2.58 -1.41
CA LYS A 8 -28.72 -3.18 -2.48
C LYS A 8 -28.23 -4.61 -2.71
N MET A 9 -28.96 -5.58 -2.16
CA MET A 9 -28.67 -7.00 -2.39
C MET A 9 -28.97 -7.34 -3.85
N THR A 10 -27.97 -7.87 -4.56
CA THR A 10 -28.16 -8.46 -5.89
C THR A 10 -28.22 -9.97 -5.77
N THR A 11 -29.01 -10.62 -6.60
CA THR A 11 -28.96 -12.09 -6.72
C THR A 11 -27.57 -12.48 -7.20
N MET A 12 -26.86 -13.30 -6.41
CA MET A 12 -25.53 -13.77 -6.77
C MET A 12 -25.62 -14.76 -7.93
N ASN A 13 -24.99 -14.43 -9.05
CA ASN A 13 -24.80 -15.35 -10.17
C ASN A 13 -23.39 -15.96 -10.11
N TYR A 14 -23.34 -17.29 -9.98
CA TYR A 14 -22.11 -18.09 -9.93
C TYR A 14 -21.87 -18.90 -11.22
N ASP A 15 -22.70 -18.72 -12.24
CA ASP A 15 -22.56 -19.38 -13.53
C ASP A 15 -21.22 -19.01 -14.18
N LYS A 16 -20.64 -19.96 -14.92
CA LYS A 16 -19.33 -19.78 -15.59
C LYS A 16 -19.35 -18.64 -16.62
N ASP A 17 -20.53 -18.40 -17.16
CA ASP A 17 -20.87 -17.48 -18.23
C ASP A 17 -21.54 -16.21 -17.71
N ARG A 18 -21.50 -15.97 -16.38
CA ARG A 18 -21.94 -14.70 -15.80
C ARG A 18 -21.20 -13.52 -16.47
N PRO A 19 -21.90 -12.42 -16.77
CA PRO A 19 -21.26 -11.25 -17.34
C PRO A 19 -20.20 -10.69 -16.39
N LYS A 20 -19.09 -10.17 -16.94
CA LYS A 20 -18.11 -9.44 -16.13
C LYS A 20 -18.79 -8.24 -15.49
N ALA A 21 -18.48 -7.97 -14.23
CA ALA A 21 -18.97 -6.77 -13.55
C ALA A 21 -18.45 -5.52 -14.26
N GLU A 22 -19.29 -4.50 -14.38
CA GLU A 22 -18.93 -3.21 -15.00
C GLU A 22 -17.80 -2.51 -14.21
N ASN A 23 -17.86 -2.59 -12.88
CA ASN A 23 -16.81 -2.12 -11.97
C ASN A 23 -16.42 -3.23 -10.98
N PRO A 24 -15.51 -4.14 -11.35
CA PRO A 24 -15.14 -5.26 -10.50
C PRO A 24 -14.31 -4.80 -9.30
N LEU A 25 -14.50 -5.48 -8.16
CA LEU A 25 -13.58 -5.36 -7.03
C LEU A 25 -12.18 -5.73 -7.49
N LYS A 26 -11.22 -4.84 -7.23
CA LYS A 26 -9.81 -5.08 -7.51
C LYS A 26 -9.10 -5.50 -6.22
N VAL A 27 -8.13 -6.41 -6.33
CA VAL A 27 -7.44 -7.00 -5.18
C VAL A 27 -5.95 -6.68 -5.27
N MET A 28 -5.37 -6.21 -4.16
CA MET A 28 -3.91 -6.17 -3.99
C MET A 28 -3.49 -7.37 -3.15
N ASP A 29 -2.58 -8.20 -3.65
CA ASP A 29 -1.99 -9.28 -2.86
C ASP A 29 -0.91 -8.74 -1.92
N LEU A 30 -0.89 -9.23 -0.68
CA LEU A 30 0.06 -8.82 0.37
C LEU A 30 1.01 -9.95 0.79
N SER A 31 0.93 -11.11 0.13
CA SER A 31 1.62 -12.34 0.54
C SER A 31 3.14 -12.15 0.57
N LEU A 32 3.68 -11.37 -0.37
CA LEU A 32 5.13 -11.12 -0.53
C LEU A 32 5.68 -9.98 0.36
N ARG A 33 4.83 -9.30 1.15
CA ARG A 33 5.24 -8.25 2.10
C ARG A 33 4.55 -8.40 3.46
N ASP A 34 3.32 -7.91 3.61
CA ASP A 34 2.65 -7.85 4.92
C ASP A 34 2.30 -9.25 5.48
N GLY A 35 2.03 -10.21 4.59
CA GLY A 35 1.70 -11.59 4.97
C GLY A 35 2.81 -12.23 5.79
N HIS A 36 4.02 -12.33 5.23
CA HIS A 36 5.16 -12.90 5.97
C HIS A 36 5.73 -11.95 7.04
N GLN A 37 5.52 -10.63 6.91
CA GLN A 37 5.84 -9.68 7.99
C GLN A 37 5.04 -10.00 9.26
N SER A 38 3.76 -10.33 9.11
CA SER A 38 2.85 -10.65 10.22
C SER A 38 3.05 -12.07 10.76
N LEU A 39 3.24 -13.06 9.88
CA LEU A 39 3.24 -14.48 10.25
C LEU A 39 4.65 -15.04 10.54
N PHE A 40 5.66 -14.54 9.85
CA PHE A 40 7.01 -15.13 9.83
C PHE A 40 8.10 -14.10 10.12
N ALA A 41 7.78 -13.07 10.91
CA ALA A 41 8.71 -12.02 11.32
C ALA A 41 9.51 -11.43 10.15
N THR A 42 8.87 -11.26 8.99
CA THR A 42 9.46 -10.68 7.78
C THR A 42 10.57 -11.54 7.13
N ARG A 43 10.61 -12.85 7.39
CA ARG A 43 11.68 -13.76 6.92
C ARG A 43 11.46 -14.35 5.51
N GLY A 44 10.51 -13.82 4.74
CA GLY A 44 10.36 -14.20 3.33
C GLY A 44 11.58 -13.79 2.50
N ARG A 45 12.34 -14.78 2.00
CA ARG A 45 13.50 -14.60 1.13
C ARG A 45 13.09 -14.42 -0.33
N THR A 46 13.92 -13.73 -1.10
CA THR A 46 13.60 -13.45 -2.51
C THR A 46 13.54 -14.74 -3.34
N GLU A 47 14.42 -15.71 -3.05
CA GLU A 47 14.47 -17.01 -3.74
C GLU A 47 13.16 -17.81 -3.61
N ASP A 48 12.49 -17.71 -2.46
CA ASP A 48 11.24 -18.42 -2.17
C ASP A 48 10.04 -17.76 -2.90
N MET A 49 10.16 -16.49 -3.30
CA MET A 49 9.10 -15.75 -4.03
C MET A 49 9.12 -16.02 -5.54
N ILE A 50 10.31 -16.28 -6.11
CA ILE A 50 10.51 -16.41 -7.55
C ILE A 50 9.62 -17.52 -8.18
N PRO A 51 9.51 -18.73 -7.61
CA PRO A 51 8.74 -19.81 -8.23
C PRO A 51 7.25 -19.48 -8.45
N VAL A 52 6.68 -18.59 -7.64
CA VAL A 52 5.26 -18.20 -7.72
C VAL A 52 5.04 -16.85 -8.40
N ALA A 53 6.06 -16.00 -8.52
CA ALA A 53 5.92 -14.63 -9.03
C ALA A 53 5.29 -14.57 -10.43
N GLY A 54 5.72 -15.43 -11.35
CA GLY A 54 5.15 -15.49 -12.70
C GLY A 54 3.69 -15.95 -12.71
N LEU A 55 3.31 -16.88 -11.84
CA LEU A 55 1.91 -17.33 -11.70
C LEU A 55 1.04 -16.22 -11.12
N MET A 56 1.54 -15.47 -10.13
CA MET A 56 0.84 -14.34 -9.54
C MET A 56 0.59 -13.22 -10.56
N ASP A 57 1.50 -12.98 -11.49
CA ASP A 57 1.33 -11.98 -12.55
C ASP A 57 0.17 -12.31 -13.52
N GLU A 58 -0.16 -13.60 -13.67
CA GLU A 58 -1.27 -14.06 -14.50
C GLU A 58 -2.64 -14.01 -13.80
N VAL A 59 -2.69 -13.83 -12.47
CA VAL A 59 -3.95 -13.80 -11.71
C VAL A 59 -4.78 -12.55 -12.04
N GLY A 60 -4.12 -11.43 -12.36
CA GLY A 60 -4.78 -10.15 -12.63
C GLY A 60 -5.06 -9.33 -11.36
N PHE A 61 -4.15 -9.37 -10.38
CA PHE A 61 -4.20 -8.46 -9.23
C PHE A 61 -4.10 -6.99 -9.69
N TRP A 62 -4.66 -6.08 -8.89
CA TRP A 62 -4.49 -4.64 -9.10
C TRP A 62 -3.04 -4.21 -8.93
N ALA A 63 -2.38 -4.78 -7.93
CA ALA A 63 -0.98 -4.64 -7.62
C ALA A 63 -0.56 -5.79 -6.69
N VAL A 64 0.75 -6.02 -6.54
CA VAL A 64 1.28 -6.91 -5.51
C VAL A 64 2.19 -6.10 -4.60
N GLU A 65 1.95 -6.16 -3.30
CA GLU A 65 2.81 -5.50 -2.32
C GLU A 65 4.01 -6.40 -2.01
N VAL A 66 5.21 -5.92 -2.35
CA VAL A 66 6.44 -6.72 -2.31
C VAL A 66 7.56 -6.08 -1.49
N TRP A 67 7.40 -4.82 -1.08
CA TRP A 67 8.48 -4.02 -0.52
C TRP A 67 8.02 -2.96 0.49
N GLY A 68 8.99 -2.32 1.14
CA GLY A 68 8.73 -1.35 2.21
C GLY A 68 8.42 -2.01 3.55
N GLY A 69 7.98 -1.21 4.52
CA GLY A 69 7.81 -1.68 5.90
C GLY A 69 9.12 -2.27 6.47
N ALA A 70 9.02 -3.41 7.16
CA ALA A 70 10.17 -4.04 7.82
C ALA A 70 11.11 -4.80 6.87
N THR A 71 10.71 -4.98 5.60
CA THR A 71 11.48 -5.80 4.63
C THR A 71 12.87 -5.21 4.37
N PHE A 72 12.98 -3.88 4.27
CA PHE A 72 14.24 -3.19 3.93
C PHE A 72 15.37 -3.47 4.94
N ASP A 73 15.11 -3.30 6.23
CA ASP A 73 16.08 -3.61 7.30
C ASP A 73 16.28 -5.12 7.42
N THR A 74 15.20 -5.90 7.41
CA THR A 74 15.27 -7.36 7.61
C THR A 74 16.16 -8.05 6.57
N MET A 75 16.09 -7.62 5.32
CA MET A 75 16.92 -8.18 4.25
C MET A 75 18.41 -7.98 4.52
N HIS A 76 18.82 -6.78 4.94
CA HIS A 76 20.20 -6.52 5.32
C HIS A 76 20.60 -7.28 6.59
N ARG A 77 19.76 -7.23 7.62
CA ARG A 77 20.12 -7.66 8.99
C ARG A 77 20.06 -9.16 9.17
N PHE A 78 19.13 -9.84 8.52
CA PHE A 78 18.80 -11.23 8.83
C PHE A 78 18.83 -12.17 7.64
N LEU A 79 18.59 -11.67 6.41
CA LEU A 79 18.55 -12.52 5.22
C LEU A 79 19.84 -12.46 4.41
N ASN A 80 20.72 -11.48 4.69
CA ASN A 80 21.91 -11.20 3.89
C ASN A 80 21.57 -10.98 2.41
N GLU A 81 20.46 -10.27 2.15
CA GLU A 81 19.95 -9.93 0.82
C GLU A 81 20.00 -8.41 0.61
N ASP A 82 20.27 -7.98 -0.63
CA ASP A 82 20.10 -6.59 -1.05
C ASP A 82 18.60 -6.29 -1.30
N PRO A 83 17.96 -5.36 -0.56
CA PRO A 83 16.57 -5.02 -0.79
C PRO A 83 16.28 -4.41 -2.16
N TRP A 84 17.25 -3.75 -2.78
CA TRP A 84 17.06 -3.20 -4.12
C TRP A 84 17.05 -4.29 -5.19
N GLU A 85 17.85 -5.34 -5.03
CA GLU A 85 17.86 -6.49 -5.96
C GLU A 85 16.54 -7.25 -5.92
N ARG A 86 15.82 -7.29 -4.79
CA ARG A 86 14.47 -7.88 -4.72
C ARG A 86 13.50 -7.17 -5.66
N ILE A 87 13.48 -5.83 -5.70
CA ILE A 87 12.60 -5.10 -6.61
C ILE A 87 12.94 -5.46 -8.06
N ARG A 88 14.23 -5.36 -8.43
CA ARG A 88 14.70 -5.67 -9.79
C ARG A 88 14.37 -7.10 -10.19
N THR A 89 14.58 -8.05 -9.28
CA THR A 89 14.31 -9.47 -9.49
C THR A 89 12.83 -9.73 -9.69
N LEU A 90 11.96 -9.27 -8.80
CA LEU A 90 10.52 -9.47 -8.93
C LEU A 90 9.95 -8.74 -10.16
N LYS A 91 10.49 -7.56 -10.52
CA LYS A 91 10.11 -6.86 -11.76
C LYS A 91 10.50 -7.63 -13.03
N ARG A 92 11.43 -8.60 -12.96
CA ARG A 92 11.68 -9.54 -14.08
C ARG A 92 10.51 -10.52 -14.30
N TYR A 93 9.70 -10.80 -13.28
CA TYR A 93 8.57 -11.72 -13.36
C TYR A 93 7.22 -11.02 -13.44
N PHE A 94 7.01 -9.95 -12.68
CA PHE A 94 5.79 -9.13 -12.73
C PHE A 94 5.86 -8.12 -13.88
N LYS A 95 5.29 -8.49 -15.03
CA LYS A 95 5.26 -7.67 -16.25
C LYS A 95 3.93 -6.95 -16.45
N LYS A 96 2.84 -7.55 -15.96
CA LYS A 96 1.47 -7.03 -16.11
C LYS A 96 1.02 -6.29 -14.87
N THR A 97 1.42 -6.78 -13.70
CA THR A 97 0.94 -6.32 -12.41
C THR A 97 1.88 -5.28 -11.80
N PRO A 98 1.38 -4.09 -11.39
CA PRO A 98 2.15 -3.09 -10.68
C PRO A 98 2.73 -3.61 -9.35
N LEU A 99 3.96 -3.19 -9.04
CA LEU A 99 4.56 -3.45 -7.72
C LEU A 99 4.19 -2.32 -6.75
N SER A 100 3.79 -2.71 -5.54
CA SER A 100 3.41 -1.80 -4.46
C SER A 100 4.36 -1.89 -3.28
N MET A 101 4.55 -0.76 -2.59
CA MET A 101 5.25 -0.69 -1.32
C MET A 101 4.49 0.10 -0.26
N LEU A 102 4.75 -0.25 1.01
CA LEU A 102 4.37 0.56 2.15
C LEU A 102 5.50 1.56 2.49
N LEU A 103 5.22 2.85 2.34
CA LEU A 103 6.14 3.96 2.61
C LEU A 103 5.67 4.78 3.81
N ARG A 104 6.54 5.01 4.80
CA ARG A 104 6.21 5.83 5.97
C ARG A 104 6.68 7.27 5.77
N GLY A 105 5.96 8.07 4.96
CA GLY A 105 6.22 9.51 4.75
C GLY A 105 7.70 9.91 4.84
N GLN A 106 8.02 10.84 5.74
CA GLN A 106 9.38 11.35 6.01
C GLN A 106 10.35 10.33 6.63
N ASN A 107 9.85 9.22 7.19
CA ASN A 107 10.66 8.16 7.78
C ASN A 107 11.05 7.08 6.76
N LEU A 108 10.43 7.09 5.57
CA LEU A 108 10.67 6.17 4.48
C LEU A 108 10.47 4.70 4.92
N VAL A 109 11.57 3.98 5.10
CA VAL A 109 11.65 2.59 5.58
C VAL A 109 12.55 2.47 6.82
N GLY A 110 12.86 3.60 7.46
CA GLY A 110 13.67 3.69 8.66
C GLY A 110 12.87 4.09 9.90
N TYR A 111 13.60 4.39 10.98
CA TYR A 111 13.03 4.60 12.31
C TYR A 111 13.14 6.06 12.82
N ARG A 112 13.58 6.99 11.98
CA ARG A 112 13.68 8.42 12.27
C ARG A 112 13.27 9.24 11.05
N ASN A 113 13.08 10.54 11.23
CA ASN A 113 12.86 11.45 10.11
C ASN A 113 14.18 11.65 9.36
N TYR A 114 14.10 11.65 8.03
CA TYR A 114 15.23 11.94 7.15
C TYR A 114 15.08 13.34 6.55
N ALA A 115 16.19 13.92 6.10
CA ALA A 115 16.17 15.19 5.37
C ALA A 115 15.49 15.01 3.99
N ASP A 116 14.97 16.10 3.44
CA ASP A 116 14.16 16.04 2.22
C ASP A 116 14.92 15.53 1.01
N ASP A 117 16.21 15.83 0.90
CA ASP A 117 17.08 15.33 -0.17
C ASP A 117 17.21 13.80 -0.13
N VAL A 118 17.37 13.22 1.07
CA VAL A 118 17.40 11.77 1.29
C VAL A 118 16.04 11.15 0.96
N ALA A 119 14.94 11.77 1.40
CA ALA A 119 13.59 11.29 1.12
C ALA A 119 13.28 11.27 -0.38
N LYS A 120 13.63 12.36 -1.08
CA LYS A 120 13.48 12.46 -2.53
C LYS A 120 14.31 11.40 -3.24
N ALA A 121 15.60 11.30 -2.91
CA ALA A 121 16.50 10.33 -3.52
C ALA A 121 16.03 8.88 -3.30
N PHE A 122 15.53 8.55 -2.10
CA PHE A 122 15.01 7.21 -1.81
C PHE A 122 13.82 6.85 -2.71
N VAL A 123 12.85 7.75 -2.86
CA VAL A 123 11.68 7.53 -3.71
C VAL A 123 12.11 7.42 -5.18
N GLU A 124 12.96 8.33 -5.67
CA GLU A 124 13.50 8.26 -7.05
C GLU A 124 14.16 6.90 -7.32
N ARG A 125 14.98 6.40 -6.38
CA ARG A 125 15.60 5.08 -6.50
C ARG A 125 14.60 3.93 -6.44
N ALA A 126 13.57 4.00 -5.61
CA ALA A 126 12.52 2.97 -5.60
C ALA A 126 11.79 2.89 -6.94
N ILE A 127 11.49 4.04 -7.55
CA ILE A 127 10.87 4.15 -8.87
C ILE A 127 11.78 3.58 -9.95
N GLU A 128 13.05 3.99 -10.00
CA GLU A 128 14.04 3.49 -10.98
C GLU A 128 14.21 1.97 -10.93
N ASN A 129 14.08 1.36 -9.75
CA ASN A 129 14.18 -0.09 -9.57
C ASN A 129 12.89 -0.85 -9.91
N GLY A 130 11.79 -0.15 -10.19
CA GLY A 130 10.55 -0.73 -10.71
C GLY A 130 9.32 -0.65 -9.80
N MET A 131 9.34 0.18 -8.76
CA MET A 131 8.17 0.44 -7.92
C MET A 131 7.14 1.32 -8.63
N ASP A 132 5.86 0.98 -8.50
CA ASP A 132 4.77 1.66 -9.22
C ASP A 132 3.75 2.32 -8.28
N VAL A 133 3.40 1.65 -7.17
CA VAL A 133 2.40 2.11 -6.21
C VAL A 133 3.04 2.40 -4.86
N PHE A 134 2.85 3.63 -4.38
CA PHE A 134 3.38 4.09 -3.09
C PHE A 134 2.22 4.29 -2.11
N ARG A 135 1.96 3.28 -1.28
CA ARG A 135 1.04 3.37 -0.15
C ARG A 135 1.72 4.15 0.96
N THR A 136 1.43 5.44 1.04
CA THR A 136 2.12 6.37 1.94
C THR A 136 1.26 6.63 3.17
N PHE A 137 1.82 6.38 4.35
CA PHE A 137 1.14 6.57 5.64
C PHE A 137 2.03 7.32 6.64
N ASP A 138 1.39 7.92 7.64
CA ASP A 138 2.03 8.46 8.84
C ASP A 138 1.36 7.82 10.07
N ALA A 139 2.13 7.55 11.13
CA ALA A 139 1.63 6.85 12.29
C ALA A 139 0.58 7.64 13.09
N LEU A 140 0.52 8.97 12.90
CA LEU A 140 -0.38 9.90 13.57
C LEU A 140 -1.34 10.60 12.59
N ASN A 141 -1.41 10.14 11.33
CA ASN A 141 -2.16 10.80 10.25
C ASN A 141 -1.75 12.28 10.02
N ASP A 142 -0.46 12.59 10.22
CA ASP A 142 0.11 13.90 9.91
C ASP A 142 0.62 13.95 8.45
N PHE A 143 -0.20 14.47 7.55
CA PHE A 143 0.09 14.48 6.12
C PHE A 143 1.13 15.51 5.69
N ARG A 144 1.56 16.41 6.59
CA ARG A 144 2.74 17.27 6.34
C ARG A 144 3.98 16.42 6.07
N ASN A 145 4.06 15.24 6.70
CA ASN A 145 5.14 14.27 6.47
C ASN A 145 5.08 13.59 5.08
N PHE A 146 4.07 13.87 4.25
CA PHE A 146 3.92 13.29 2.91
C PHE A 146 4.45 14.22 1.82
N GLU A 147 4.42 15.53 2.04
CA GLU A 147 4.65 16.56 1.03
C GLU A 147 5.91 16.30 0.20
N THR A 148 7.02 16.01 0.87
CA THR A 148 8.32 15.73 0.25
C THR A 148 8.27 14.54 -0.69
N VAL A 149 7.76 13.40 -0.22
CA VAL A 149 7.74 12.15 -1.01
C VAL A 149 6.68 12.16 -2.10
N VAL A 150 5.51 12.76 -1.84
CA VAL A 150 4.41 12.87 -2.80
C VAL A 150 4.82 13.70 -4.01
N SER A 151 5.54 14.80 -3.80
CA SER A 151 6.04 15.64 -4.91
C SER A 151 6.86 14.82 -5.92
N VAL A 152 7.67 13.86 -5.45
CA VAL A 152 8.47 12.98 -6.30
C VAL A 152 7.60 11.90 -6.94
N ILE A 153 6.72 11.24 -6.17
CA ILE A 153 5.81 10.21 -6.70
C ILE A 153 5.02 10.77 -7.89
N LYS A 154 4.42 11.95 -7.73
CA LYS A 154 3.64 12.61 -8.80
C LYS A 154 4.52 13.10 -9.95
N LYS A 155 5.71 13.67 -9.67
CA LYS A 155 6.66 14.10 -10.72
C LYS A 155 7.02 12.97 -11.68
N TYR A 156 7.11 11.74 -11.18
CA TYR A 156 7.46 10.55 -11.97
C TYR A 156 6.23 9.75 -12.46
N ASP A 157 5.02 10.32 -12.37
CA ASP A 157 3.77 9.69 -12.80
C ASP A 157 3.54 8.30 -12.17
N LYS A 158 3.88 8.18 -10.88
CA LYS A 158 3.64 6.97 -10.09
C LYS A 158 2.42 7.12 -9.21
N HIS A 159 1.82 5.98 -8.84
CA HIS A 159 0.54 5.95 -8.15
C HIS A 159 0.73 6.33 -6.68
N PHE A 160 0.22 7.48 -6.28
CA PHE A 160 0.16 7.91 -4.90
C PHE A 160 -1.11 7.35 -4.24
N GLN A 161 -0.94 6.36 -3.36
CA GLN A 161 -2.02 5.87 -2.51
C GLN A 161 -1.91 6.52 -1.13
N GLY A 162 -2.68 7.60 -0.93
CA GLY A 162 -2.77 8.30 0.35
C GLY A 162 -3.44 7.43 1.41
N THR A 163 -2.85 7.30 2.58
CA THR A 163 -3.32 6.33 3.59
C THR A 163 -3.72 7.01 4.89
N ILE A 164 -4.91 6.67 5.38
CA ILE A 164 -5.41 7.05 6.70
C ILE A 164 -5.30 5.83 7.60
N CYS A 165 -4.50 5.90 8.66
CA CYS A 165 -4.47 4.89 9.70
C CYS A 165 -5.79 4.91 10.48
N TYR A 166 -6.42 3.75 10.57
CA TYR A 166 -7.70 3.59 11.27
C TYR A 166 -7.48 3.28 12.76
N SER A 167 -8.25 3.94 13.60
CA SER A 167 -8.30 3.72 15.04
C SER A 167 -9.68 4.09 15.57
N LEU A 168 -9.92 3.78 16.83
CA LEU A 168 -11.19 4.01 17.50
C LEU A 168 -10.96 4.66 18.85
N THR A 169 -11.83 5.62 19.19
CA THR A 169 -11.90 6.18 20.55
C THR A 169 -12.75 5.29 21.46
N GLU A 170 -13.79 4.68 20.90
CA GLU A 170 -14.77 3.82 21.58
C GLU A 170 -14.79 2.41 20.96
N PRO A 171 -15.50 1.41 21.52
CA PRO A 171 -15.59 0.08 20.91
C PRO A 171 -16.17 0.03 19.48
N ARG A 172 -16.77 1.13 19.02
CA ARG A 172 -17.30 1.31 17.65
C ARG A 172 -16.93 2.69 17.16
N LEU A 173 -16.98 2.88 15.83
CA LEU A 173 -16.76 4.17 15.20
C LEU A 173 -17.70 5.24 15.77
N GLY A 174 -17.13 6.31 16.32
CA GLY A 174 -17.85 7.31 17.10
C GLY A 174 -16.95 8.03 18.11
N GLY A 175 -17.56 8.85 18.95
CA GLY A 175 -16.86 9.63 19.97
C GLY A 175 -16.24 10.94 19.45
N GLU A 176 -15.42 11.55 20.30
CA GLU A 176 -14.95 12.93 20.10
C GLU A 176 -13.79 13.06 19.10
N VAL A 177 -12.98 12.01 18.92
CA VAL A 177 -11.77 12.06 18.09
C VAL A 177 -11.95 11.27 16.79
N TYR A 178 -12.08 9.94 16.88
CA TYR A 178 -12.17 9.07 15.70
C TYR A 178 -13.63 8.79 15.32
N ASN A 179 -14.26 9.76 14.68
CA ASN A 179 -15.61 9.66 14.11
C ASN A 179 -15.60 9.75 12.58
N VAL A 180 -16.76 9.59 11.94
CA VAL A 180 -16.89 9.63 10.46
C VAL A 180 -16.38 10.96 9.90
N GLU A 181 -16.66 12.07 10.57
CA GLU A 181 -16.23 13.40 10.12
C GLU A 181 -14.71 13.52 10.08
N TYR A 182 -14.00 13.02 11.10
CA TYR A 182 -12.54 12.95 11.10
C TYR A 182 -12.01 12.23 9.85
N TYR A 183 -12.53 11.04 9.54
CA TYR A 183 -12.08 10.25 8.38
C TYR A 183 -12.44 10.90 7.04
N VAL A 184 -13.61 11.52 6.93
CA VAL A 184 -14.02 12.26 5.71
C VAL A 184 -13.13 13.48 5.50
N ASN A 185 -12.81 14.24 6.55
CA ASN A 185 -11.92 15.40 6.45
C ASN A 185 -10.50 14.97 6.07
N LYS A 186 -9.99 13.88 6.68
CA LYS A 186 -8.69 13.31 6.29
C LYS A 186 -8.67 12.82 4.83
N ALA A 187 -9.77 12.23 4.36
CA ALA A 187 -9.88 11.83 2.96
C ALA A 187 -9.81 13.04 2.01
N ARG A 188 -10.47 14.16 2.34
CA ARG A 188 -10.39 15.42 1.58
C ARG A 188 -8.97 15.99 1.56
N GLU A 189 -8.27 15.99 2.70
CA GLU A 189 -6.86 16.43 2.74
C GLU A 189 -5.97 15.63 1.78
N LEU A 190 -6.21 14.32 1.64
CA LEU A 190 -5.47 13.48 0.69
C LEU A 190 -5.87 13.70 -0.77
N GLU A 191 -7.16 13.95 -1.02
CA GLU A 191 -7.67 14.33 -2.35
C GLU A 191 -7.04 15.65 -2.80
N ASP A 192 -7.02 16.67 -1.93
CA ASP A 192 -6.40 17.97 -2.20
C ASP A 192 -4.88 17.86 -2.44
N MET A 193 -4.22 16.88 -1.81
CA MET A 193 -2.81 16.55 -2.03
C MET A 193 -2.56 15.79 -3.36
N GLY A 194 -3.61 15.37 -4.06
CA GLY A 194 -3.53 14.68 -5.35
C GLY A 194 -3.35 13.16 -5.24
N ALA A 195 -3.90 12.54 -4.20
CA ALA A 195 -3.96 11.09 -4.09
C ALA A 195 -4.73 10.46 -5.25
N ASP A 196 -4.14 9.45 -5.89
CA ASP A 196 -4.78 8.69 -6.97
C ASP A 196 -5.78 7.66 -6.41
N THR A 197 -5.49 7.13 -5.22
CA THR A 197 -6.45 6.38 -4.39
C THR A 197 -6.26 6.68 -2.91
N ILE A 198 -7.33 6.53 -2.13
CA ILE A 198 -7.29 6.63 -0.66
C ILE A 198 -7.39 5.23 -0.05
N CYS A 199 -6.52 4.93 0.90
CA CYS A 199 -6.49 3.68 1.65
C CYS A 199 -6.86 3.91 3.11
N ILE A 200 -7.80 3.13 3.63
CA ILE A 200 -8.05 3.03 5.08
C ILE A 200 -7.20 1.87 5.60
N LYS A 201 -6.15 2.18 6.36
CA LYS A 201 -5.22 1.19 6.92
C LYS A 201 -5.64 0.84 8.35
N ASP A 202 -6.43 -0.20 8.47
CA ASP A 202 -6.70 -0.85 9.76
C ASP A 202 -5.58 -1.83 10.09
N MET A 203 -4.53 -1.32 10.73
CA MET A 203 -3.36 -2.12 11.08
C MET A 203 -3.59 -3.09 12.24
N ALA A 204 -4.69 -2.92 12.98
CA ALA A 204 -4.98 -3.69 14.20
C ALA A 204 -6.19 -4.61 14.07
N GLY A 205 -6.95 -4.53 12.97
CA GLY A 205 -8.15 -5.35 12.76
C GLY A 205 -9.30 -4.95 13.67
N LEU A 206 -9.56 -3.64 13.78
CA LEU A 206 -10.58 -3.04 14.64
C LEU A 206 -11.92 -2.82 13.93
N ALA A 207 -11.96 -2.83 12.60
CA ALA A 207 -13.15 -2.54 11.80
C ALA A 207 -14.23 -3.63 11.85
#